data_AF-A0A0C2HIG9-F1
#
_entry.id   AF-A0A0C2HIG9-F1
#
_cell.length_a   1.000
_cell.length_b   1.000
_cell.length_c   1.000
_cell.angle_alpha   90.00
_cell.angle_beta   90.00
_cell.angle_gamma   90.00
#
_symmetry.space_group_name_H-M   'P 1'
#
loop_
_entity.id
_entity.type
_entity.pdbx_description
1 polymer ?
#
loop_
_entity_poly.entity_id
_entity_poly.type
_entity_poly.pdbx_seq_one_letter_code
_entity_poly.pdbx_strand_id
1 'polypeptide(L)'
;MYVNDKEYKYSYLLLKEPYEYMGICEGHKHSLGEWTLISSDDMDIHTYSNMENEIVLLGYILDIRNAGLDVEGILKHLLYSEDILDELEYMNGRFIVLLKKGPQMHLYTDASAMLPVNYCKDEGILASHDIIIKEILESNGISVDEYEQHANGILDLTRFKNIYKFNPSMRLNMNTMKFDRIYPRYEREVIKSSEALDRLKPYFQEMIKWLKKWEGEMILTLTGGYDSRVSMALTNELSDRIEYLTYLSGNKDRMTERAREIYEIDEYIVKEITRNFKIKHSLINLERFDLTGTEREELKLKLQSSHSFPLLAYFRHNRKLHRALHIKSTIFGMGKADFPLTRNQQPLKIAEMVEFVHGVPSWFKARSDYDIILREYLKRNDHHEGVSLGRHYHDIFHLESRMGNWHSNITQETDPELIEFVFVNSRKVLELLQSPSLYERKNKVLYKRIIHEYWPALLYLGFNEKEASYDQKKLGMEEELFISNLNVIDLHGMDVSSTKGTITFMPVDENIHPRNLYRAEIKNNSTKPASLHLKSAFQKEAGRGYINVKIITEDHTTMDMVDLAKGYRMELAPFETFVFQIEYTRPFDKLSWQKAGRLIINY
;
A
#
# COMPACT_ATOMS: atom_id res chain seq x y z
N MET A 1 -23.57 -9.50 -20.38
CA MET A 1 -24.42 -10.45 -19.63
C MET A 1 -25.72 -9.73 -19.33
N TYR A 2 -26.85 -10.40 -19.49
CA TYR A 2 -28.15 -9.83 -19.17
C TYR A 2 -28.76 -10.53 -17.95
N VAL A 3 -29.14 -9.73 -16.96
CA VAL A 3 -29.86 -10.18 -15.76
C VAL A 3 -31.14 -9.37 -15.68
N ASN A 4 -32.31 -10.02 -15.68
CA ASN A 4 -33.64 -9.40 -15.68
C ASN A 4 -33.76 -8.25 -16.70
N ASP A 5 -33.38 -8.54 -17.95
CA ASP A 5 -33.36 -7.62 -19.10
C ASP A 5 -32.44 -6.39 -18.96
N LYS A 6 -31.55 -6.38 -17.97
CA LYS A 6 -30.53 -5.34 -17.78
C LYS A 6 -29.17 -5.83 -18.24
N GLU A 7 -28.54 -5.06 -19.13
CA GLU A 7 -27.18 -5.33 -19.59
C GLU A 7 -26.15 -4.97 -18.50
N TYR A 8 -25.26 -5.90 -18.21
CA TYR A 8 -24.08 -5.73 -17.38
C TYR A 8 -22.82 -5.99 -18.23
N LYS A 9 -21.97 -4.96 -18.32
CA LYS A 9 -20.68 -4.95 -19.04
C LYS A 9 -19.54 -5.28 -18.08
N TYR A 10 -18.49 -5.90 -18.58
CA TYR A 10 -17.31 -6.36 -17.84
C TYR A 10 -17.68 -7.00 -16.48
N SER A 11 -18.62 -7.95 -16.54
CA SER A 11 -19.35 -8.45 -15.39
C SER A 11 -19.39 -9.96 -15.37
N TYR A 12 -19.46 -10.50 -14.16
CA TYR A 12 -19.58 -11.94 -13.93
C TYR A 12 -20.48 -12.25 -12.72
N LEU A 13 -20.94 -13.50 -12.69
CA LEU A 13 -21.76 -14.14 -11.66
C LEU A 13 -21.27 -15.59 -11.49
N LEU A 14 -21.12 -16.02 -10.25
CA LEU A 14 -20.81 -17.39 -9.84
C LEU A 14 -21.98 -17.91 -9.00
N LEU A 15 -22.60 -18.99 -9.45
CA LEU A 15 -23.72 -19.64 -8.78
C LEU A 15 -23.31 -21.05 -8.37
N LYS A 16 -23.59 -21.41 -7.12
CA LYS A 16 -23.54 -22.80 -6.69
C LYS A 16 -24.87 -23.49 -7.03
N GLU A 17 -24.81 -24.72 -7.54
CA GLU A 17 -26.01 -25.55 -7.71
C GLU A 17 -26.83 -25.63 -6.40
N PRO A 18 -28.18 -25.65 -6.43
CA PRO A 18 -29.04 -25.86 -7.59
C PRO A 18 -29.79 -24.60 -8.05
N TYR A 19 -29.17 -23.41 -7.99
CA TYR A 19 -29.80 -22.19 -8.50
C TYR A 19 -30.16 -22.36 -10.00
N GLU A 20 -31.43 -22.68 -10.28
CA GLU A 20 -31.95 -22.65 -11.64
C GLU A 20 -31.90 -21.20 -12.15
N TYR A 21 -31.56 -21.03 -13.43
CA TYR A 21 -31.18 -19.78 -14.09
C TYR A 21 -32.27 -18.69 -14.19
N MET A 22 -33.23 -18.63 -13.26
CA MET A 22 -34.30 -17.63 -13.27
C MET A 22 -33.71 -16.23 -13.12
N GLY A 23 -33.94 -15.42 -14.15
CA GLY A 23 -33.46 -14.03 -14.24
C GLY A 23 -32.18 -13.84 -15.05
N ILE A 24 -31.56 -14.89 -15.61
CA ILE A 24 -30.39 -14.74 -16.50
C ILE A 24 -30.82 -14.93 -17.94
N CYS A 25 -30.79 -13.85 -18.73
CA CYS A 25 -31.27 -13.87 -20.11
C CYS A 25 -30.14 -14.27 -21.07
N GLU A 26 -28.91 -13.77 -20.88
CA GLU A 26 -27.78 -14.00 -21.79
C GLU A 26 -26.41 -13.92 -21.06
N GLY A 27 -25.44 -14.74 -21.48
CA GLY A 27 -24.05 -14.69 -21.02
C GLY A 27 -23.26 -15.97 -21.31
N HIS A 28 -21.92 -15.86 -21.37
CA HIS A 28 -21.03 -17.01 -21.54
C HIS A 28 -20.98 -17.84 -20.27
N LYS A 29 -21.21 -19.14 -20.40
CA LYS A 29 -21.26 -20.09 -19.28
C LYS A 29 -20.03 -20.99 -19.26
N HIS A 30 -19.48 -21.20 -18.07
CA HIS A 30 -18.39 -22.12 -17.82
C HIS A 30 -18.64 -22.86 -16.50
N SER A 31 -18.77 -24.18 -16.56
CA SER A 31 -19.02 -25.03 -15.38
C SER A 31 -17.71 -25.44 -14.74
N LEU A 32 -17.59 -25.25 -13.43
CA LEU A 32 -16.40 -25.54 -12.63
C LEU A 32 -16.82 -26.27 -11.34
N GLY A 33 -16.92 -27.60 -11.41
CA GLY A 33 -17.42 -28.39 -10.28
C GLY A 33 -18.92 -28.18 -10.03
N GLU A 34 -19.30 -27.85 -8.80
CA GLU A 34 -20.68 -27.50 -8.40
C GLU A 34 -21.03 -26.02 -8.67
N TRP A 35 -20.14 -25.30 -9.36
CA TRP A 35 -20.30 -23.89 -9.63
C TRP A 35 -20.43 -23.63 -11.12
N THR A 36 -21.28 -22.68 -11.48
CA THR A 36 -21.38 -22.15 -12.84
C THR A 36 -20.94 -20.69 -12.84
N LEU A 37 -19.89 -20.39 -13.62
CA LEU A 37 -19.48 -19.04 -13.96
C LEU A 37 -20.28 -18.56 -15.17
N ILE A 38 -20.89 -17.39 -15.03
CA ILE A 38 -21.63 -16.69 -16.07
C ILE A 38 -21.02 -15.31 -16.23
N SER A 39 -20.75 -14.88 -17.46
CA SER A 39 -20.00 -13.65 -17.73
C SER A 39 -20.52 -12.90 -18.95
N SER A 40 -20.20 -11.61 -19.02
CA SER A 40 -20.40 -10.79 -20.20
C SER A 40 -19.32 -11.04 -21.26
N ASP A 41 -19.66 -10.82 -22.53
CA ASP A 41 -18.80 -11.08 -23.68
C ASP A 41 -17.52 -10.24 -23.69
N ASP A 42 -17.52 -9.10 -23.01
CA ASP A 42 -16.38 -8.20 -22.86
C ASP A 42 -15.50 -8.51 -21.63
N MET A 43 -15.85 -9.52 -20.83
CA MET A 43 -15.07 -9.97 -19.69
C MET A 43 -13.87 -10.81 -20.15
N ASP A 44 -12.67 -10.45 -19.69
CA ASP A 44 -11.47 -11.26 -19.97
C ASP A 44 -11.51 -12.54 -19.13
N ILE A 45 -11.57 -13.69 -19.80
CA ILE A 45 -11.57 -15.00 -19.17
C ILE A 45 -10.54 -15.90 -19.84
N HIS A 46 -9.68 -16.51 -19.02
CA HIS A 46 -8.69 -17.47 -19.46
C HIS A 46 -8.79 -18.74 -18.63
N THR A 47 -8.78 -19.90 -19.28
CA THR A 47 -8.86 -21.20 -18.60
C THR A 47 -7.67 -22.07 -18.99
N TYR A 48 -7.14 -22.78 -18.01
CA TYR A 48 -6.19 -23.87 -18.24
C TYR A 48 -6.61 -25.08 -17.40
N SER A 49 -6.65 -26.26 -18.01
CA SER A 49 -7.10 -27.48 -17.34
C SER A 49 -6.27 -28.69 -17.74
N ASN A 50 -6.29 -29.69 -16.86
CA ASN A 50 -5.86 -31.07 -17.14
C ASN A 50 -6.97 -32.03 -16.69
N MET A 51 -6.70 -33.35 -16.68
CA MET A 51 -7.75 -34.35 -16.43
C MET A 51 -8.49 -34.18 -15.10
N GLU A 52 -7.85 -33.65 -14.06
CA GLU A 52 -8.44 -33.56 -12.70
C GLU A 52 -8.50 -32.14 -12.14
N ASN A 53 -7.74 -31.21 -12.71
CA ASN A 53 -7.56 -29.86 -12.17
C ASN A 53 -7.86 -28.80 -13.22
N GLU A 54 -8.37 -27.67 -12.78
CA GLU A 54 -8.75 -26.56 -13.64
C GLU A 54 -8.48 -25.24 -12.92
N ILE A 55 -7.96 -24.26 -13.66
CA ILE A 55 -7.78 -22.89 -13.20
C ILE A 55 -8.43 -21.94 -14.19
N VAL A 56 -9.22 -21.01 -13.67
CA VAL A 56 -9.90 -19.97 -14.43
C VAL A 56 -9.47 -18.61 -13.89
N LEU A 57 -9.06 -17.73 -14.78
CA LEU A 57 -8.71 -16.35 -14.50
C LEU A 57 -9.78 -15.44 -15.08
N LEU A 58 -10.24 -14.50 -14.27
CA LEU A 58 -11.05 -13.37 -14.68
C LEU A 58 -10.19 -12.10 -14.59
N GLY A 59 -10.20 -11.27 -15.63
CA GLY A 59 -9.37 -10.07 -15.73
C GLY A 59 -7.97 -10.36 -16.27
N TYR A 60 -6.97 -9.59 -15.82
CA TYR A 60 -5.59 -9.74 -16.30
C TYR A 60 -4.60 -9.94 -15.14
N ILE A 61 -3.54 -10.69 -15.43
CA ILE A 61 -2.49 -11.05 -14.49
C ILE A 61 -1.12 -10.95 -15.16
N LEU A 62 -0.10 -10.62 -14.38
CA LEU A 62 1.30 -10.70 -14.77
C LEU A 62 2.17 -11.16 -13.59
N ASP A 63 3.24 -11.87 -13.89
CA ASP A 63 4.24 -12.27 -12.89
C ASP A 63 5.34 -11.19 -12.82
N ILE A 64 5.49 -10.54 -11.66
CA ILE A 64 6.49 -9.48 -11.48
C ILE A 64 7.93 -10.01 -11.50
N ARG A 65 8.14 -11.32 -11.55
CA ARG A 65 9.48 -11.93 -11.69
C ARG A 65 9.86 -12.17 -13.14
N ASN A 66 8.89 -12.20 -14.06
CA ASN A 66 9.13 -12.50 -15.46
C ASN A 66 8.01 -11.96 -16.38
N ALA A 67 8.25 -10.80 -16.98
CA ALA A 67 7.35 -10.19 -17.96
C ALA A 67 7.24 -10.96 -19.28
N GLY A 68 8.07 -11.99 -19.47
CA GLY A 68 8.07 -12.89 -20.62
C GLY A 68 6.95 -13.93 -20.59
N LEU A 69 6.37 -14.22 -19.42
CA LEU A 69 5.28 -15.18 -19.30
C LEU A 69 3.99 -14.59 -19.85
N ASP A 70 3.32 -15.35 -20.71
CA ASP A 70 1.95 -15.08 -21.12
C ASP A 70 0.96 -15.63 -20.06
N VAL A 71 -0.32 -15.33 -20.27
CA VAL A 71 -1.38 -15.73 -19.33
C VAL A 71 -1.44 -17.25 -19.18
N GLU A 72 -1.34 -18.02 -20.28
CA GLU A 72 -1.36 -19.49 -20.21
C GLU A 72 -0.19 -20.04 -19.40
N GLY A 73 1.03 -19.53 -19.61
CA GLY A 73 2.21 -19.89 -18.82
C GLY A 73 2.05 -19.60 -17.33
N ILE A 74 1.45 -18.45 -16.97
CA ILE A 74 1.14 -18.11 -15.58
C ILE A 74 0.12 -19.09 -15.00
N LEU A 75 -1.00 -19.35 -15.68
CA LEU A 75 -2.02 -20.28 -15.20
C LEU A 75 -1.49 -21.70 -15.02
N LYS A 76 -0.63 -22.14 -15.95
CA LYS A 76 0.05 -23.43 -15.85
C LYS A 76 0.93 -23.49 -14.59
N HIS A 77 1.75 -22.46 -14.33
CA HIS A 77 2.57 -22.41 -13.12
C HIS A 77 1.73 -22.43 -11.84
N LEU A 78 0.64 -21.64 -11.79
CA LEU A 78 -0.26 -21.61 -10.64
C LEU A 78 -0.97 -22.96 -10.40
N LEU A 79 -1.43 -23.62 -11.47
CA LEU A 79 -2.11 -24.92 -11.37
C LEU A 79 -1.17 -26.00 -10.82
N TYR A 80 0.08 -26.02 -11.27
CA TYR A 80 1.06 -27.04 -10.87
C TYR A 80 1.83 -26.71 -9.57
N SER A 81 1.73 -25.48 -9.04
CA SER A 81 2.40 -25.12 -7.79
C SER A 81 1.95 -25.99 -6.61
N GLU A 82 2.88 -26.42 -5.77
CA GLU A 82 2.59 -27.09 -4.50
C GLU A 82 1.97 -26.11 -3.48
N ASP A 83 2.48 -24.88 -3.43
CA ASP A 83 1.92 -23.78 -2.66
C ASP A 83 1.56 -22.62 -3.60
N ILE A 84 0.29 -22.57 -4.01
CA ILE A 84 -0.21 -21.49 -4.87
C ILE A 84 -0.11 -20.12 -4.18
N LEU A 85 -0.17 -20.06 -2.83
CA LEU A 85 -0.11 -18.77 -2.15
C LEU A 85 1.27 -18.14 -2.31
N ASP A 86 2.35 -18.93 -2.27
CA ASP A 86 3.72 -18.44 -2.51
C ASP A 86 3.86 -17.84 -3.91
N GLU A 87 3.24 -18.46 -4.92
CA GLU A 87 3.24 -17.94 -6.28
C GLU A 87 2.38 -16.68 -6.43
N LEU A 88 1.20 -16.64 -5.81
CA LEU A 88 0.30 -15.50 -5.83
C LEU A 88 0.86 -14.24 -5.16
N GLU A 89 1.86 -14.36 -4.28
CA GLU A 89 2.57 -13.20 -3.71
C GLU A 89 3.19 -12.32 -4.81
N TYR A 90 3.66 -12.94 -5.89
CA TYR A 90 4.36 -12.30 -7.01
C TYR A 90 3.45 -11.90 -8.17
N MET A 91 2.15 -12.19 -8.07
CA MET A 91 1.20 -11.82 -9.12
C MET A 91 0.74 -10.37 -8.92
N ASN A 92 0.82 -9.58 -9.99
CA ASN A 92 0.22 -8.26 -10.08
C ASN A 92 -0.88 -8.31 -11.17
N GLY A 93 -1.82 -7.37 -11.12
CA GLY A 93 -2.86 -7.20 -12.12
C GLY A 93 -4.16 -6.77 -11.46
N ARG A 94 -5.26 -7.11 -12.12
CA ARG A 94 -6.64 -6.90 -11.65
C ARG A 94 -7.40 -8.16 -11.97
N PHE A 95 -7.51 -9.04 -10.99
CA PHE A 95 -7.93 -10.41 -11.27
C PHE A 95 -8.66 -11.13 -10.14
N ILE A 96 -9.40 -12.16 -10.55
CA ILE A 96 -9.88 -13.24 -9.71
C ILE A 96 -9.35 -14.56 -10.30
N VAL A 97 -8.84 -15.43 -9.44
CA VAL A 97 -8.42 -16.79 -9.81
C VAL A 97 -9.34 -17.78 -9.13
N LEU A 98 -9.99 -18.63 -9.92
CA LEU A 98 -10.74 -19.80 -9.46
C LEU A 98 -9.86 -21.03 -9.70
N LEU A 99 -9.54 -21.76 -8.65
CA LEU A 99 -8.70 -22.94 -8.71
C LEU A 99 -9.50 -24.15 -8.23
N LYS A 100 -9.67 -25.14 -9.10
CA LYS A 100 -10.16 -26.47 -8.78
C LYS A 100 -8.99 -27.46 -8.79
N LYS A 101 -8.67 -28.03 -7.62
CA LYS A 101 -7.73 -29.15 -7.47
C LYS A 101 -8.47 -30.38 -6.94
N GLY A 102 -8.76 -31.34 -7.81
CA GLY A 102 -9.66 -32.45 -7.50
C GLY A 102 -11.02 -31.96 -6.99
N PRO A 103 -11.47 -32.34 -5.78
CA PRO A 103 -12.75 -31.87 -5.22
C PRO A 103 -12.68 -30.47 -4.60
N GLN A 104 -11.47 -29.94 -4.36
CA GLN A 104 -11.28 -28.67 -3.67
C GLN A 104 -11.36 -27.50 -4.65
N MET A 105 -12.14 -26.48 -4.30
CA MET A 105 -12.32 -25.29 -5.10
C MET A 105 -12.08 -24.03 -4.27
N HIS A 106 -11.22 -23.15 -4.75
CA HIS A 106 -10.83 -21.92 -4.07
C HIS A 106 -10.91 -20.70 -4.98
N LEU A 107 -11.28 -19.56 -4.40
CA LEU A 107 -11.22 -18.24 -5.04
C LEU A 107 -10.14 -17.39 -4.38
N TYR A 108 -9.32 -16.76 -5.22
CA TYR A 108 -8.30 -15.79 -4.84
C TYR A 108 -8.49 -14.48 -5.61
N THR A 109 -8.09 -13.37 -5.03
CA THR A 109 -8.05 -12.05 -5.70
C THR A 109 -6.63 -11.52 -5.77
N ASP A 110 -6.44 -10.50 -6.61
CA ASP A 110 -5.28 -9.62 -6.54
C ASP A 110 -5.13 -8.98 -5.14
N ALA A 111 -3.98 -8.32 -4.90
CA ALA A 111 -3.56 -7.89 -3.58
C ALA A 111 -4.51 -6.87 -2.90
N SER A 112 -5.39 -6.22 -3.66
CA SER A 112 -6.34 -5.23 -3.14
C SER A 112 -7.79 -5.45 -3.63
N ALA A 113 -8.07 -6.56 -4.30
CA ALA A 113 -9.36 -6.89 -4.90
C ALA A 113 -9.87 -5.77 -5.83
N MET A 114 -9.00 -5.30 -6.73
CA MET A 114 -9.37 -4.28 -7.73
C MET A 114 -10.44 -4.78 -8.69
N LEU A 115 -10.51 -6.08 -8.95
CA LEU A 115 -11.67 -6.67 -9.61
C LEU A 115 -12.73 -6.99 -8.52
N PRO A 116 -13.85 -6.26 -8.44
CA PRO A 116 -14.74 -6.34 -7.29
C PRO A 116 -15.43 -7.69 -7.19
N VAL A 117 -15.46 -8.25 -5.98
CA VAL A 117 -16.22 -9.46 -5.66
C VAL A 117 -17.21 -9.13 -4.54
N ASN A 118 -18.50 -9.35 -4.79
CA ASN A 118 -19.57 -9.34 -3.79
C ASN A 118 -20.01 -10.78 -3.56
N TYR A 119 -20.47 -11.09 -2.35
CA TYR A 119 -20.96 -12.43 -2.04
C TYR A 119 -22.16 -12.42 -1.10
N CYS A 120 -23.07 -13.37 -1.31
CA CYS A 120 -24.07 -13.80 -0.33
C CYS A 120 -23.69 -15.21 0.12
N LYS A 121 -23.30 -15.33 1.39
CA LYS A 121 -22.69 -16.56 1.91
C LYS A 121 -23.67 -17.72 1.99
N ASP A 122 -24.82 -17.48 2.59
CA ASP A 122 -25.81 -18.53 2.90
C ASP A 122 -26.38 -19.14 1.63
N GLU A 123 -26.42 -18.34 0.57
CA GLU A 123 -26.96 -18.70 -0.75
C GLU A 123 -25.88 -19.17 -1.74
N GLY A 124 -24.59 -19.09 -1.40
CA GLY A 124 -23.54 -19.55 -2.32
C GLY A 124 -23.52 -18.78 -3.65
N ILE A 125 -23.69 -17.45 -3.59
CA ILE A 125 -23.68 -16.57 -4.78
C ILE A 125 -22.53 -15.58 -4.66
N LEU A 126 -21.78 -15.39 -5.74
CA LEU A 126 -20.80 -14.32 -5.88
C LEU A 126 -20.98 -13.56 -7.18
N ALA A 127 -20.76 -12.25 -7.19
CA ALA A 127 -20.88 -11.46 -8.41
C ALA A 127 -20.01 -10.20 -8.40
N SER A 128 -19.70 -9.72 -9.60
CA SER A 128 -19.08 -8.42 -9.84
C SER A 128 -19.86 -7.25 -9.23
N HIS A 129 -21.19 -7.33 -9.21
CA HIS A 129 -22.10 -6.30 -8.70
C HIS A 129 -23.01 -6.87 -7.61
N ASP A 130 -23.26 -6.10 -6.56
CA ASP A 130 -24.17 -6.46 -5.46
C ASP A 130 -25.64 -6.54 -5.94
N ILE A 131 -26.04 -5.68 -6.88
CA ILE A 131 -27.40 -5.69 -7.45
C ILE A 131 -27.70 -6.97 -8.23
N ILE A 132 -26.70 -7.58 -8.88
CA ILE A 132 -26.89 -8.86 -9.59
C ILE A 132 -27.31 -9.92 -8.57
N ILE A 133 -26.66 -9.96 -7.40
CA ILE A 133 -27.01 -10.91 -6.33
C ILE A 133 -28.44 -10.66 -5.85
N LYS A 134 -28.80 -9.40 -5.58
CA LYS A 134 -30.18 -9.05 -5.19
C LYS A 134 -31.21 -9.52 -6.23
N GLU A 135 -30.96 -9.23 -7.50
CA GLU A 135 -31.88 -9.55 -8.58
C GLU A 135 -32.11 -11.06 -8.73
N ILE A 136 -31.04 -11.87 -8.62
CA ILE A 136 -31.14 -13.33 -8.64
C ILE A 136 -31.93 -13.83 -7.43
N LEU A 137 -31.64 -13.32 -6.22
CA LEU A 137 -32.34 -13.72 -4.99
C LEU A 137 -33.84 -13.40 -5.06
N GLU A 138 -34.21 -12.19 -5.46
CA GLU A 138 -35.61 -11.77 -5.56
C GLU A 138 -36.38 -12.54 -6.65
N SER A 139 -35.72 -12.84 -7.77
CA SER A 139 -36.30 -13.67 -8.84
C SER A 139 -36.61 -15.09 -8.39
N ASN A 140 -35.94 -15.55 -7.32
CA ASN A 140 -36.13 -16.86 -6.69
C ASN A 140 -36.94 -16.75 -5.37
N GLY A 141 -37.61 -15.63 -5.12
CA GLY A 141 -38.51 -15.45 -3.98
C GLY A 141 -37.82 -15.16 -2.64
N ILE A 142 -36.52 -14.85 -2.65
CA ILE A 142 -35.75 -14.49 -1.45
C ILE A 142 -35.70 -12.95 -1.35
N SER A 143 -36.32 -12.41 -0.31
CA SER A 143 -36.32 -10.96 -0.05
C SER A 143 -34.94 -10.48 0.38
N VAL A 144 -34.49 -9.36 -0.19
CA VAL A 144 -33.21 -8.73 0.14
C VAL A 144 -33.44 -7.32 0.66
N ASP A 145 -33.11 -7.10 1.93
CA ASP A 145 -33.24 -5.79 2.57
C ASP A 145 -32.13 -4.82 2.13
N GLU A 146 -32.48 -3.55 1.99
CA GLU A 146 -31.53 -2.45 1.79
C GLU A 146 -31.19 -1.75 3.12
N TYR A 147 -30.04 -1.07 3.17
CA TYR A 147 -29.74 -0.14 4.25
C TYR A 147 -30.44 1.21 4.03
N GLU A 148 -31.18 1.71 5.03
CA GLU A 148 -31.92 2.99 4.96
C GLU A 148 -31.05 4.22 4.61
N GLN A 149 -29.76 4.17 4.99
CA GLN A 149 -28.77 5.20 4.67
C GLN A 149 -27.59 4.50 4.01
N HIS A 150 -27.32 4.87 2.75
CA HIS A 150 -26.33 4.26 1.85
C HIS A 150 -25.03 3.87 2.58
N ALA A 151 -24.91 2.58 2.91
CA ALA A 151 -23.80 2.02 3.69
C ALA A 151 -22.66 1.44 2.82
N ASN A 152 -22.84 1.44 1.50
CA ASN A 152 -21.86 0.99 0.52
C ASN A 152 -20.51 1.69 0.72
N GLY A 153 -19.43 0.92 0.65
CA GLY A 153 -18.07 1.44 0.84
C GLY A 153 -17.67 1.73 2.30
N ILE A 154 -18.52 1.35 3.27
CA ILE A 154 -18.21 1.39 4.71
C ILE A 154 -17.88 -0.04 5.17
N LEU A 155 -16.71 -0.27 5.75
CA LEU A 155 -16.25 -1.61 6.15
C LEU A 155 -16.25 -2.56 4.94
N ASP A 156 -16.93 -3.71 5.01
CA ASP A 156 -17.18 -4.66 3.92
C ASP A 156 -18.64 -4.62 3.43
N LEU A 157 -19.41 -3.60 3.81
CA LEU A 157 -20.82 -3.50 3.48
C LEU A 157 -21.06 -3.09 2.02
N THR A 158 -22.13 -3.64 1.45
CA THR A 158 -22.73 -3.21 0.17
C THR A 158 -24.00 -2.38 0.41
N ARG A 159 -24.81 -2.14 -0.63
CA ARG A 159 -26.13 -1.52 -0.47
C ARG A 159 -27.15 -2.41 0.25
N PHE A 160 -26.90 -3.71 0.26
CA PHE A 160 -27.85 -4.73 0.69
C PHE A 160 -27.38 -5.48 1.93
N LYS A 161 -28.30 -5.82 2.82
CA LYS A 161 -28.00 -6.65 4.00
C LYS A 161 -27.67 -8.08 3.53
N ASN A 162 -26.80 -8.76 4.27
CA ASN A 162 -26.30 -10.12 3.98
C ASN A 162 -25.54 -10.29 2.65
N ILE A 163 -25.27 -9.19 1.94
CA ILE A 163 -24.37 -9.15 0.79
C ILE A 163 -23.17 -8.30 1.17
N TYR A 164 -21.98 -8.91 1.13
CA TYR A 164 -20.73 -8.29 1.60
C TYR A 164 -19.68 -8.25 0.49
N LYS A 165 -18.70 -7.38 0.65
CA LYS A 165 -17.53 -7.26 -0.22
C LYS A 165 -16.46 -8.25 0.23
N PHE A 166 -15.80 -8.87 -0.74
CA PHE A 166 -14.72 -9.80 -0.50
C PHE A 166 -13.49 -9.08 0.04
N ASN A 167 -12.82 -9.68 1.02
CA ASN A 167 -11.61 -9.14 1.62
C ASN A 167 -10.36 -9.63 0.87
N PRO A 168 -9.50 -8.74 0.34
CA PRO A 168 -8.30 -9.13 -0.42
C PRO A 168 -7.25 -9.91 0.40
N SER A 169 -7.34 -9.85 1.73
CA SER A 169 -6.49 -10.61 2.65
C SER A 169 -6.99 -12.04 2.88
N MET A 170 -8.08 -12.47 2.25
CA MET A 170 -8.67 -13.80 2.42
C MET A 170 -8.72 -14.57 1.10
N ARG A 171 -8.77 -15.90 1.21
CA ARG A 171 -9.27 -16.78 0.14
C ARG A 171 -10.63 -17.34 0.56
N LEU A 172 -11.40 -17.80 -0.41
CA LEU A 172 -12.66 -18.50 -0.15
C LEU A 172 -12.55 -19.96 -0.59
N ASN A 173 -12.81 -20.89 0.32
CA ASN A 173 -13.13 -22.26 -0.03
C ASN A 173 -14.57 -22.31 -0.54
N MET A 174 -14.74 -22.49 -1.85
CA MET A 174 -16.03 -22.40 -2.52
C MET A 174 -16.91 -23.64 -2.26
N ASN A 175 -16.33 -24.77 -1.87
CA ASN A 175 -17.14 -25.92 -1.47
C ASN A 175 -17.92 -25.63 -0.17
N THR A 176 -17.26 -24.99 0.80
CA THR A 176 -17.78 -24.78 2.18
C THR A 176 -18.23 -23.37 2.49
N MET A 177 -17.98 -22.41 1.59
CA MET A 177 -18.16 -20.97 1.81
C MET A 177 -17.42 -20.44 3.06
N LYS A 178 -16.27 -21.05 3.39
CA LYS A 178 -15.39 -20.61 4.48
C LYS A 178 -14.25 -19.75 3.94
N PHE A 179 -13.94 -18.69 4.68
CA PHE A 179 -12.85 -17.78 4.36
C PHE A 179 -11.65 -18.09 5.23
N ASP A 180 -10.46 -18.15 4.62
CA ASP A 180 -9.19 -18.29 5.33
C ASP A 180 -8.30 -17.09 5.02
N ARG A 181 -7.58 -16.58 6.02
CA ARG A 181 -6.62 -15.49 5.83
C ARG A 181 -5.41 -15.95 5.03
N ILE A 182 -5.03 -15.14 4.02
CA ILE A 182 -3.87 -15.34 3.14
C ILE A 182 -2.93 -14.13 3.14
N TYR A 183 -3.25 -13.06 3.85
CA TYR A 183 -2.35 -11.92 4.06
C TYR A 183 -2.60 -11.29 5.44
N PRO A 184 -1.57 -10.90 6.20
CA PRO A 184 -0.17 -11.27 6.00
C PRO A 184 0.07 -12.76 6.34
N ARG A 185 1.09 -13.39 5.72
CA ARG A 185 1.47 -14.79 5.99
C ARG A 185 2.69 -14.93 6.89
N TYR A 186 3.56 -13.94 6.88
CA TYR A 186 4.85 -13.96 7.59
C TYR A 186 5.03 -12.71 8.43
N GLU A 187 5.83 -12.84 9.50
CA GLU A 187 6.25 -11.71 10.33
C GLU A 187 6.99 -10.66 9.48
N ARG A 188 6.66 -9.39 9.71
CA ARG A 188 7.28 -8.29 8.98
C ARG A 188 8.77 -8.18 9.31
N GLU A 189 9.60 -8.28 8.28
CA GLU A 189 11.00 -7.87 8.34
C GLU A 189 11.09 -6.34 8.30
N VAL A 190 11.89 -5.74 9.19
CA VAL A 190 12.18 -4.31 9.17
C VAL A 190 13.54 -4.07 8.52
N ILE A 191 13.55 -3.48 7.33
CA ILE A 191 14.76 -3.21 6.55
C ILE A 191 14.88 -1.72 6.21
N LYS A 192 16.05 -1.27 5.74
CA LYS A 192 16.23 0.13 5.29
C LYS A 192 15.51 0.37 3.96
N SER A 193 15.13 1.63 3.68
CA SER A 193 14.54 2.00 2.38
C SER A 193 15.47 1.75 1.18
N SER A 194 16.79 1.81 1.36
CA SER A 194 17.75 1.45 0.30
C SER A 194 17.64 -0.03 -0.06
N GLU A 195 17.65 -0.90 0.95
CA GLU A 195 17.50 -2.33 0.76
C GLU A 195 16.13 -2.71 0.18
N ALA A 196 15.06 -2.07 0.66
CA ALA A 196 13.72 -2.26 0.08
C ALA A 196 13.68 -1.86 -1.41
N LEU A 197 14.32 -0.74 -1.78
CA LEU A 197 14.45 -0.35 -3.19
C LEU A 197 15.21 -1.42 -3.98
N ASP A 198 16.36 -1.90 -3.50
CA ASP A 198 17.16 -2.91 -4.20
C ASP A 198 16.37 -4.20 -4.45
N ARG A 199 15.56 -4.63 -3.47
CA ARG A 199 14.66 -5.79 -3.62
C ARG A 199 13.48 -5.51 -4.57
N LEU A 200 13.00 -4.27 -4.66
CA LEU A 200 11.90 -3.86 -5.53
C LEU A 200 12.32 -3.65 -6.99
N LYS A 201 13.57 -3.21 -7.24
CA LYS A 201 14.10 -2.92 -8.58
C LYS A 201 13.82 -4.02 -9.61
N PRO A 202 14.16 -5.31 -9.38
CA PRO A 202 13.90 -6.35 -10.37
C PRO A 202 12.40 -6.48 -10.71
N TYR A 203 11.52 -6.33 -9.72
CA TYR A 203 10.07 -6.41 -9.95
C TYR A 203 9.53 -5.24 -10.77
N PHE A 204 9.99 -4.02 -10.47
CA PHE A 204 9.65 -2.86 -11.27
C PHE A 204 10.14 -3.00 -12.71
N GLN A 205 11.36 -3.51 -12.93
CA GLN A 205 11.88 -3.73 -14.27
C GLN A 205 11.00 -4.68 -15.10
N GLU A 206 10.52 -5.78 -14.51
CA GLU A 206 9.59 -6.69 -15.20
C GLU A 206 8.23 -6.04 -15.47
N MET A 207 7.67 -5.30 -14.51
CA MET A 207 6.42 -4.57 -14.75
C MET A 207 6.56 -3.53 -15.88
N ILE A 208 7.69 -2.83 -15.96
CA ILE A 208 7.95 -1.88 -17.06
C ILE A 208 8.12 -2.61 -18.40
N LYS A 209 8.79 -3.77 -18.42
CA LYS A 209 8.87 -4.63 -19.62
C LYS A 209 7.48 -5.10 -20.06
N TRP A 210 6.58 -5.41 -19.14
CA TRP A 210 5.20 -5.75 -19.46
C TRP A 210 4.47 -4.56 -20.08
N LEU A 211 4.57 -3.37 -19.49
CA LEU A 211 3.99 -2.13 -20.02
C LEU A 211 4.52 -1.78 -21.43
N LYS A 212 5.80 -2.06 -21.71
CA LYS A 212 6.38 -1.89 -23.05
C LYS A 212 5.66 -2.72 -24.12
N LYS A 213 5.16 -3.90 -23.76
CA LYS A 213 4.43 -4.81 -24.67
C LYS A 213 2.96 -4.44 -24.84
N TRP A 214 2.42 -3.56 -24.00
CA TRP A 214 1.04 -3.12 -24.12
C TRP A 214 0.84 -2.38 -25.45
N GLU A 215 -0.12 -2.82 -26.28
CA GLU A 215 -0.35 -2.24 -27.61
C GLU A 215 -1.41 -1.13 -27.61
N GLY A 216 -2.27 -1.07 -26.58
CA GLY A 216 -3.34 -0.09 -26.46
C GLY A 216 -2.90 1.29 -25.96
N GLU A 217 -3.86 2.20 -25.84
CA GLU A 217 -3.63 3.51 -25.22
C GLU A 217 -3.22 3.35 -23.74
N MET A 218 -2.24 4.15 -23.32
CA MET A 218 -1.80 4.24 -21.93
C MET A 218 -2.03 5.64 -21.39
N ILE A 219 -2.66 5.70 -20.23
CA ILE A 219 -2.98 6.93 -19.52
C ILE A 219 -2.40 6.84 -18.11
N LEU A 220 -1.84 7.93 -17.60
CA LEU A 220 -1.38 8.03 -16.22
C LEU A 220 -1.99 9.25 -15.55
N THR A 221 -2.69 9.07 -14.42
CA THR A 221 -3.15 10.23 -13.64
C THR A 221 -2.02 10.80 -12.79
N LEU A 222 -1.69 12.06 -13.05
CA LEU A 222 -0.60 12.80 -12.42
C LEU A 222 -1.14 13.82 -11.42
N THR A 223 -0.47 13.92 -10.27
CA THR A 223 -0.68 14.93 -9.23
C THR A 223 0.68 15.47 -8.78
N GLY A 224 0.68 16.49 -7.94
CA GLY A 224 1.88 17.01 -7.29
C GLY A 224 2.41 16.13 -6.15
N GLY A 225 1.68 15.06 -5.77
CA GLY A 225 2.05 14.16 -4.68
C GLY A 225 3.15 13.14 -5.02
N TYR A 226 3.60 12.41 -3.99
CA TYR A 226 4.62 11.36 -4.13
C TYR A 226 4.19 10.21 -5.04
N ASP A 227 2.96 9.72 -4.86
CA ASP A 227 2.49 8.46 -5.42
C ASP A 227 2.49 8.49 -6.96
N SER A 228 1.90 9.53 -7.55
CA SER A 228 1.84 9.69 -9.01
C SER A 228 3.20 10.02 -9.64
N ARG A 229 4.08 10.73 -8.91
CA ARG A 229 5.47 10.94 -9.33
C ARG A 229 6.29 9.65 -9.32
N VAL A 230 6.04 8.72 -8.39
CA VAL A 230 6.66 7.38 -8.44
C VAL A 230 6.22 6.64 -9.71
N SER A 231 4.92 6.60 -10.01
CA SER A 231 4.42 5.98 -11.25
C SER A 231 4.99 6.66 -12.50
N MET A 232 5.10 8.00 -12.51
CA MET A 232 5.74 8.75 -13.59
C MET A 232 7.23 8.41 -13.72
N ALA A 233 7.96 8.31 -12.61
CA ALA A 233 9.38 7.93 -12.60
C ALA A 233 9.58 6.52 -13.17
N LEU A 234 8.79 5.55 -12.70
CA LEU A 234 8.84 4.16 -13.18
C LEU A 234 8.50 4.05 -14.67
N THR A 235 7.70 4.97 -15.21
CA THR A 235 7.31 5.00 -16.62
C THR A 235 8.10 6.00 -17.47
N ASN A 236 9.23 6.52 -16.97
CA ASN A 236 10.06 7.52 -17.65
C ASN A 236 10.40 7.12 -19.10
N GLU A 237 10.87 5.88 -19.30
CA GLU A 237 11.22 5.36 -20.63
C GLU A 237 10.01 5.10 -21.56
N LEU A 238 8.80 5.23 -21.04
CA LEU A 238 7.53 5.12 -21.76
C LEU A 238 6.80 6.46 -21.89
N SER A 239 7.40 7.57 -21.43
CA SER A 239 6.73 8.87 -21.30
C SER A 239 6.17 9.41 -22.62
N ASP A 240 6.82 9.13 -23.75
CA ASP A 240 6.33 9.50 -25.09
C ASP A 240 5.07 8.74 -25.53
N ARG A 241 4.82 7.57 -24.93
CA ARG A 241 3.66 6.71 -25.23
C ARG A 241 2.50 6.90 -24.25
N ILE A 242 2.73 7.65 -23.17
CA ILE A 242 1.76 7.84 -22.10
C ILE A 242 1.15 9.23 -22.22
N GLU A 243 -0.18 9.28 -22.13
CA GLU A 243 -0.85 10.54 -21.85
C GLU A 243 -1.02 10.73 -20.35
N TYR A 244 -0.50 11.85 -19.85
CA TYR A 244 -0.62 12.23 -18.46
C TYR A 244 -1.86 13.10 -18.26
N LEU A 245 -2.70 12.76 -17.28
CA LEU A 245 -3.93 13.49 -16.99
C LEU A 245 -3.92 14.04 -15.57
N THR A 246 -4.35 15.29 -15.41
CA THR A 246 -4.62 15.85 -14.08
C THR A 246 -6.03 16.40 -14.05
N TYR A 247 -6.81 15.89 -13.10
CA TYR A 247 -8.20 16.27 -12.93
C TYR A 247 -8.32 17.51 -12.06
N LEU A 248 -9.04 18.49 -12.57
CA LEU A 248 -9.37 19.71 -11.87
C LEU A 248 -10.82 19.62 -11.36
N SER A 249 -11.01 19.90 -10.07
CA SER A 249 -12.32 20.15 -9.47
C SER A 249 -12.61 21.64 -9.56
N GLY A 250 -13.73 22.02 -10.18
CA GLY A 250 -14.07 23.44 -10.34
C GLY A 250 -14.73 24.09 -9.12
N ASN A 251 -15.10 23.31 -8.09
CA ASN A 251 -15.84 23.84 -6.94
C ASN A 251 -14.91 24.39 -5.83
N LYS A 252 -13.94 25.23 -6.23
CA LYS A 252 -12.95 25.87 -5.33
C LYS A 252 -13.62 26.69 -4.22
N ASP A 253 -14.86 27.12 -4.42
CA ASP A 253 -15.66 27.91 -3.47
C ASP A 253 -16.23 27.07 -2.32
N ARG A 254 -16.42 25.76 -2.53
CA ARG A 254 -16.86 24.81 -1.49
C ARG A 254 -15.71 24.17 -0.72
N MET A 255 -14.47 24.41 -1.15
CA MET A 255 -13.28 23.91 -0.48
C MET A 255 -12.96 24.77 0.74
N THR A 256 -12.51 24.13 1.81
CA THR A 256 -11.89 24.85 2.93
C THR A 256 -10.64 25.58 2.43
N GLU A 257 -10.23 26.66 3.09
CA GLU A 257 -9.04 27.44 2.71
C GLU A 257 -7.81 26.55 2.54
N ARG A 258 -7.55 25.66 3.50
CA ARG A 258 -6.47 24.67 3.45
C ARG A 258 -6.59 23.72 2.25
N ALA A 259 -7.80 23.27 1.91
CA ALA A 259 -8.00 22.39 0.77
C ALA A 259 -7.75 23.13 -0.55
N ARG A 260 -8.13 24.42 -0.63
CA ARG A 260 -7.85 25.29 -1.78
C ARG A 260 -6.34 25.51 -1.95
N GLU A 261 -5.62 25.78 -0.87
CA GLU A 261 -4.17 25.93 -0.89
C GLU A 261 -3.46 24.67 -1.39
N ILE A 262 -3.82 23.49 -0.83
CA ILE A 262 -3.28 22.19 -1.27
C ILE A 262 -3.53 22.00 -2.78
N TYR A 263 -4.73 22.33 -3.23
CA TYR A 263 -5.10 22.20 -4.63
C TYR A 263 -4.32 23.15 -5.55
N GLU A 264 -4.12 24.41 -5.14
CA GLU A 264 -3.32 25.37 -5.90
C GLU A 264 -1.84 24.98 -5.99
N ILE A 265 -1.30 24.40 -4.92
CA ILE A 265 0.06 23.86 -4.90
C ILE A 265 0.16 22.66 -5.85
N ASP A 266 -0.81 21.73 -5.81
CA ASP A 266 -0.85 20.58 -6.72
C ASP A 266 -0.90 21.02 -8.19
N GLU A 267 -1.81 21.95 -8.51
CA GLU A 267 -1.95 22.52 -9.86
C GLU A 267 -0.66 23.22 -10.32
N TYR A 268 0.02 23.96 -9.42
CA TYR A 268 1.31 24.59 -9.70
C TYR A 268 2.39 23.55 -10.02
N ILE A 269 2.56 22.56 -9.14
CA ILE A 269 3.59 21.52 -9.29
C ILE A 269 3.39 20.76 -10.61
N VAL A 270 2.16 20.35 -10.92
CA VAL A 270 1.87 19.63 -12.16
C VAL A 270 2.20 20.47 -13.38
N LYS A 271 1.88 21.77 -13.37
CA LYS A 271 2.25 22.68 -14.47
C LYS A 271 3.77 22.78 -14.63
N GLU A 272 4.51 22.84 -13.53
CA GLU A 272 5.98 22.86 -13.57
C GLU A 272 6.54 21.52 -14.06
N ILE A 273 5.97 20.38 -13.67
CA ILE A 273 6.34 19.07 -14.22
C ILE A 273 6.13 19.08 -15.74
N THR A 274 4.92 19.42 -16.20
CA THR A 274 4.59 19.43 -17.63
C THR A 274 5.52 20.35 -18.42
N ARG A 275 5.83 21.54 -17.89
CA ARG A 275 6.72 22.52 -18.53
C ARG A 275 8.16 22.01 -18.65
N ASN A 276 8.69 21.39 -17.59
CA ASN A 276 10.10 20.98 -17.53
C ASN A 276 10.36 19.65 -18.24
N PHE A 277 9.41 18.72 -18.22
CA PHE A 277 9.60 17.36 -18.77
C PHE A 277 9.03 17.17 -20.18
N LYS A 278 8.30 18.16 -20.72
CA LYS A 278 7.72 18.14 -22.08
C LYS A 278 6.88 16.88 -22.39
N ILE A 279 6.18 16.38 -21.38
CA ILE A 279 5.30 15.23 -21.49
C ILE A 279 3.97 15.59 -22.19
N LYS A 280 3.30 14.61 -22.80
CA LYS A 280 1.92 14.75 -23.30
C LYS A 280 0.97 14.82 -22.11
N HIS A 281 0.59 16.03 -21.69
CA HIS A 281 -0.25 16.25 -20.50
C HIS A 281 -1.53 17.03 -20.82
N SER A 282 -2.63 16.62 -20.20
CA SER A 282 -3.95 17.26 -20.30
C SER A 282 -4.49 17.62 -18.91
N LEU A 283 -4.82 18.90 -18.71
CA LEU A 283 -5.59 19.37 -17.57
C LEU A 283 -7.09 19.27 -17.89
N ILE A 284 -7.83 18.48 -17.12
CA ILE A 284 -9.24 18.19 -17.37
C ILE A 284 -10.08 18.81 -16.27
N ASN A 285 -10.91 19.81 -16.59
CA ASN A 285 -11.93 20.28 -15.66
C ASN A 285 -13.13 19.33 -15.69
N LEU A 286 -13.29 18.52 -14.63
CA LEU A 286 -14.33 17.50 -14.55
C LEU A 286 -15.75 18.09 -14.50
N GLU A 287 -15.94 19.35 -14.09
CA GLU A 287 -17.28 19.98 -14.08
C GLU A 287 -17.89 20.15 -15.48
N ARG A 288 -17.07 20.05 -16.52
CA ARG A 288 -17.52 20.11 -17.92
C ARG A 288 -18.13 18.78 -18.39
N PHE A 289 -18.02 17.74 -17.58
CA PHE A 289 -18.44 16.39 -17.93
C PHE A 289 -19.36 15.86 -16.83
N ASP A 290 -20.47 15.29 -17.23
CA ASP A 290 -21.26 14.45 -16.34
C ASP A 290 -22.09 13.49 -17.20
N LEU A 291 -22.50 12.38 -16.60
CA LEU A 291 -23.49 11.51 -17.19
C LEU A 291 -24.87 12.16 -17.03
N THR A 292 -25.68 12.18 -18.08
CA THR A 292 -26.98 12.84 -18.09
C THR A 292 -28.12 11.90 -18.48
N GLY A 293 -29.34 12.20 -18.04
CA GLY A 293 -30.54 11.47 -18.46
C GLY A 293 -30.54 10.00 -17.99
N THR A 294 -30.99 9.11 -18.88
CA THR A 294 -31.20 7.69 -18.60
C THR A 294 -29.90 6.96 -18.25
N GLU A 295 -28.79 7.26 -18.95
CA GLU A 295 -27.49 6.62 -18.70
C GLU A 295 -27.04 6.78 -17.24
N ARG A 296 -27.20 7.99 -16.69
CA ARG A 296 -26.83 8.26 -15.29
C ARG A 296 -27.67 7.42 -14.33
N GLU A 297 -28.98 7.38 -14.53
CA GLU A 297 -29.89 6.68 -13.62
C GLU A 297 -29.70 5.17 -13.71
N GLU A 298 -29.48 4.62 -14.92
CA GLU A 298 -29.13 3.20 -15.10
C GLU A 298 -27.83 2.83 -14.39
N LEU A 299 -26.79 3.65 -14.50
CA LEU A 299 -25.51 3.38 -13.85
C LEU A 299 -25.58 3.55 -12.33
N LYS A 300 -26.36 4.50 -11.79
CA LYS A 300 -26.60 4.59 -10.34
C LYS A 300 -27.29 3.34 -9.79
N LEU A 301 -28.18 2.73 -10.56
CA LEU A 301 -28.84 1.50 -10.17
C LEU A 301 -27.85 0.32 -10.19
N LYS A 302 -26.95 0.27 -11.17
CA LYS A 302 -26.01 -0.84 -11.34
C LYS A 302 -24.81 -0.77 -10.39
N LEU A 303 -24.20 0.41 -10.25
CA LEU A 303 -22.94 0.62 -9.54
C LEU A 303 -23.14 0.99 -8.07
N GLN A 304 -22.17 0.62 -7.23
CA GLN A 304 -22.18 0.95 -5.80
C GLN A 304 -21.66 2.36 -5.50
N SER A 305 -21.13 3.08 -6.47
CA SER A 305 -20.72 4.47 -6.29
C SER A 305 -20.89 5.27 -7.57
N SER A 306 -20.81 6.60 -7.43
CA SER A 306 -20.88 7.55 -8.55
C SER A 306 -19.77 8.60 -8.50
N HIS A 307 -18.64 8.25 -7.90
CA HIS A 307 -17.53 9.17 -7.65
C HIS A 307 -16.89 9.67 -8.94
N SER A 308 -16.75 8.80 -9.92
CA SER A 308 -16.04 9.00 -11.17
C SER A 308 -16.99 9.17 -12.36
N PHE A 309 -18.27 9.47 -12.15
CA PHE A 309 -19.22 9.67 -13.25
C PHE A 309 -18.80 10.79 -14.23
N PRO A 310 -18.34 11.96 -13.76
CA PRO A 310 -17.72 12.96 -14.65
C PRO A 310 -16.54 12.41 -15.46
N LEU A 311 -15.73 11.57 -14.82
CA LEU A 311 -14.55 10.98 -15.43
C LEU A 311 -14.93 9.93 -16.48
N LEU A 312 -15.92 9.09 -16.18
CA LEU A 312 -16.51 8.14 -17.13
C LEU A 312 -17.09 8.88 -18.33
N ALA A 313 -17.85 9.96 -18.11
CA ALA A 313 -18.41 10.77 -19.18
C ALA A 313 -17.30 11.35 -20.08
N TYR A 314 -16.19 11.81 -19.50
CA TYR A 314 -15.03 12.26 -20.27
C TYR A 314 -14.44 11.12 -21.12
N PHE A 315 -14.16 9.96 -20.53
CA PHE A 315 -13.52 8.86 -21.26
C PHE A 315 -14.43 8.25 -22.32
N ARG A 316 -15.70 8.04 -22.02
CA ARG A 316 -16.69 7.44 -22.91
C ARG A 316 -17.11 8.37 -24.04
N HIS A 317 -17.51 9.60 -23.71
CA HIS A 317 -18.17 10.49 -24.68
C HIS A 317 -17.19 11.42 -25.40
N ASN A 318 -16.17 11.92 -24.70
CA ASN A 318 -15.18 12.84 -25.29
C ASN A 318 -14.01 12.09 -25.93
N ARG A 319 -13.40 11.17 -25.19
CA ARG A 319 -12.22 10.43 -25.65
C ARG A 319 -12.56 9.16 -26.43
N LYS A 320 -13.74 8.59 -26.18
CA LYS A 320 -14.22 7.33 -26.79
C LYS A 320 -13.22 6.20 -26.61
N LEU A 321 -12.64 6.14 -25.40
CA LEU A 321 -11.71 5.08 -25.07
C LEU A 321 -12.44 3.75 -24.95
N HIS A 322 -11.73 2.69 -25.29
CA HIS A 322 -12.16 1.34 -25.04
C HIS A 322 -10.95 0.54 -24.56
N ARG A 323 -11.03 -0.02 -23.35
CA ARG A 323 -9.98 -0.85 -22.75
C ARG A 323 -8.59 -0.17 -22.73
N ALA A 324 -8.56 1.15 -22.52
CA ALA A 324 -7.29 1.86 -22.35
C ALA A 324 -6.66 1.52 -21.00
N LEU A 325 -5.34 1.33 -20.94
CA LEU A 325 -4.66 1.02 -19.69
C LEU A 325 -4.47 2.29 -18.87
N HIS A 326 -5.10 2.36 -17.72
CA HIS A 326 -5.01 3.49 -16.81
C HIS A 326 -4.07 3.19 -15.65
N ILE A 327 -2.86 3.73 -15.72
CA ILE A 327 -1.86 3.69 -14.66
C ILE A 327 -2.29 4.63 -13.53
N LYS A 328 -2.71 4.05 -12.41
CA LYS A 328 -3.09 4.76 -11.18
C LYS A 328 -2.07 4.53 -10.08
N SER A 329 -2.13 5.40 -9.07
CA SER A 329 -1.19 5.38 -7.94
C SER A 329 -1.89 5.25 -6.58
N THR A 330 -3.15 4.78 -6.57
CA THR A 330 -4.03 4.78 -5.39
C THR A 330 -3.54 3.86 -4.25
N ILE A 331 -2.95 2.71 -4.57
CA ILE A 331 -2.51 1.71 -3.58
C ILE A 331 -1.17 2.08 -2.92
N PHE A 332 -0.39 3.00 -3.51
CA PHE A 332 0.85 3.50 -2.88
C PHE A 332 0.62 4.10 -1.48
N GLY A 333 -0.61 4.50 -1.14
CA GLY A 333 -1.00 4.80 0.24
C GLY A 333 -0.47 3.78 1.27
N MET A 334 -0.46 2.50 0.91
CA MET A 334 -0.04 1.37 1.75
C MET A 334 1.43 1.39 2.18
N GLY A 335 2.32 2.05 1.43
CA GLY A 335 3.74 2.17 1.79
C GLY A 335 4.02 3.35 2.72
N LYS A 336 3.07 4.27 2.88
CA LYS A 336 3.21 5.47 3.70
C LYS A 336 2.65 5.21 5.10
N ALA A 337 2.99 6.08 6.03
CA ALA A 337 2.48 6.03 7.41
C ALA A 337 1.75 7.35 7.78
N ASP A 338 0.79 7.72 6.92
CA ASP A 338 0.07 9.00 6.98
C ASP A 338 -0.99 9.08 8.10
N PHE A 339 -1.11 8.03 8.92
CA PHE A 339 -1.96 8.04 10.10
C PHE A 339 -1.38 8.95 11.23
N PRO A 340 -2.26 9.47 12.12
CA PRO A 340 -1.85 10.37 13.21
C PRO A 340 -0.75 9.78 14.10
N LEU A 341 0.12 10.64 14.63
CA LEU A 341 1.20 10.22 15.55
C LEU A 341 0.68 9.55 16.82
N THR A 342 -0.52 9.90 17.26
CA THR A 342 -1.25 9.26 18.37
C THR A 342 -1.65 7.82 18.09
N ARG A 343 -1.42 7.33 16.87
CA ARG A 343 -1.69 5.97 16.41
C ARG A 343 -0.42 5.33 15.85
N ASN A 344 0.75 5.65 16.38
CA ASN A 344 2.01 5.00 16.00
C ASN A 344 2.22 3.64 16.69
N GLN A 345 1.48 3.38 17.77
CA GLN A 345 1.50 2.13 18.51
C GLN A 345 0.83 1.00 17.75
N GLN A 346 1.24 -0.23 18.02
CA GLN A 346 0.55 -1.44 17.57
C GLN A 346 -0.52 -1.83 18.58
N PRO A 347 -1.76 -2.12 18.16
CA PRO A 347 -2.76 -2.67 19.07
C PRO A 347 -2.36 -4.10 19.45
N LEU A 348 -2.38 -4.39 20.75
CA LEU A 348 -2.15 -5.73 21.30
C LEU A 348 -3.46 -6.49 21.47
N LYS A 349 -4.57 -5.77 21.67
CA LYS A 349 -5.90 -6.35 21.92
C LYS A 349 -6.92 -5.92 20.88
N ILE A 350 -7.94 -6.75 20.66
CA ILE A 350 -9.06 -6.43 19.76
C ILE A 350 -9.75 -5.10 20.16
N ALA A 351 -9.88 -4.82 21.46
CA ALA A 351 -10.47 -3.56 21.93
C ALA A 351 -9.70 -2.32 21.45
N GLU A 352 -8.37 -2.42 21.32
CA GLU A 352 -7.50 -1.33 20.85
C GLU A 352 -7.56 -1.20 19.31
N MET A 353 -7.77 -2.30 18.59
CA MET A 353 -7.91 -2.31 17.12
C MET A 353 -9.03 -1.38 16.64
N VAL A 354 -10.09 -1.23 17.43
CA VAL A 354 -11.22 -0.32 17.14
C VAL A 354 -10.75 1.13 16.95
N GLU A 355 -9.70 1.56 17.64
CA GLU A 355 -9.16 2.92 17.53
C GLU A 355 -8.56 3.22 16.15
N PHE A 356 -8.17 2.19 15.40
CA PHE A 356 -7.54 2.31 14.09
C PHE A 356 -8.55 2.31 12.93
N VAL A 357 -9.83 2.03 13.22
CA VAL A 357 -10.93 2.12 12.26
C VAL A 357 -11.04 3.55 11.72
N HIS A 358 -11.03 3.67 10.39
CA HIS A 358 -11.09 4.94 9.68
C HIS A 358 -11.86 4.81 8.37
N GLY A 359 -12.17 5.93 7.72
CA GLY A 359 -13.03 5.94 6.53
C GLY A 359 -14.50 5.60 6.80
N VAL A 360 -14.90 5.51 8.07
CA VAL A 360 -16.30 5.38 8.50
C VAL A 360 -16.84 6.78 8.85
N PRO A 361 -17.93 7.24 8.21
CA PRO A 361 -18.47 8.58 8.44
C PRO A 361 -19.12 8.70 9.82
N SER A 362 -19.14 9.91 10.38
CA SER A 362 -19.63 10.17 11.75
C SER A 362 -21.09 9.76 11.96
N TRP A 363 -21.94 9.93 10.96
CA TRP A 363 -23.36 9.51 11.03
C TRP A 363 -23.49 8.00 11.20
N PHE A 364 -22.61 7.21 10.57
CA PHE A 364 -22.65 5.75 10.66
C PHE A 364 -22.15 5.28 12.03
N LYS A 365 -21.13 5.95 12.58
CA LYS A 365 -20.65 5.71 13.95
C LYS A 365 -21.68 6.05 15.03
N ALA A 366 -22.61 6.96 14.73
CA ALA A 366 -23.66 7.37 15.66
C ALA A 366 -24.85 6.40 15.72
N ARG A 367 -24.88 5.36 14.86
CA ARG A 367 -25.94 4.34 14.88
C ARG A 367 -25.88 3.52 16.17
N SER A 368 -27.05 3.13 16.69
CA SER A 368 -27.16 2.30 17.89
C SER A 368 -26.61 0.88 17.70
N ASP A 369 -26.55 0.38 16.47
CA ASP A 369 -26.05 -0.95 16.10
C ASP A 369 -24.60 -0.93 15.61
N TYR A 370 -23.90 0.22 15.61
CA TYR A 370 -22.55 0.35 15.06
C TYR A 370 -21.55 -0.66 15.65
N ASP A 371 -21.56 -0.83 16.97
CA ASP A 371 -20.65 -1.76 17.65
C ASP A 371 -20.92 -3.22 17.27
N ILE A 372 -22.18 -3.57 16.97
CA ILE A 372 -22.55 -4.91 16.49
C ILE A 372 -22.01 -5.09 15.07
N ILE A 373 -22.25 -4.12 14.18
CA ILE A 373 -21.77 -4.14 12.80
C ILE A 373 -20.24 -4.27 12.77
N LEU A 374 -19.54 -3.51 13.60
CA LEU A 374 -18.08 -3.56 13.66
C LEU A 374 -17.57 -4.91 14.19
N ARG A 375 -18.19 -5.47 15.23
CA ARG A 375 -17.81 -6.81 15.73
C ARG A 375 -18.03 -7.90 14.68
N GLU A 376 -19.14 -7.84 13.95
CA GLU A 376 -19.41 -8.79 12.89
C GLU A 376 -18.45 -8.61 11.70
N TYR A 377 -18.06 -7.37 11.37
CA TYR A 377 -16.98 -7.10 10.40
C TYR A 377 -15.67 -7.76 10.85
N LEU A 378 -15.22 -7.50 12.09
CA LEU A 378 -13.96 -8.04 12.60
C LEU A 378 -13.96 -9.58 12.58
N LYS A 379 -15.10 -10.19 12.93
CA LYS A 379 -15.28 -11.64 12.90
C LYS A 379 -15.30 -12.23 11.49
N ARG A 380 -16.07 -11.65 10.56
CA ARG A 380 -16.12 -12.12 9.16
C ARG A 380 -14.75 -12.07 8.48
N ASN A 381 -13.98 -11.04 8.82
CA ASN A 381 -12.68 -10.76 8.23
C ASN A 381 -11.51 -11.34 9.05
N ASP A 382 -11.78 -12.23 10.01
CA ASP A 382 -10.76 -12.93 10.80
C ASP A 382 -9.72 -11.98 11.45
N HIS A 383 -10.20 -10.91 12.08
CA HIS A 383 -9.37 -10.04 12.90
C HIS A 383 -9.26 -10.60 14.32
N HIS A 384 -8.04 -10.94 14.72
CA HIS A 384 -7.70 -11.45 16.05
C HIS A 384 -6.39 -10.85 16.56
N GLU A 385 -6.06 -11.06 17.83
CA GLU A 385 -4.77 -10.62 18.40
C GLU A 385 -3.60 -11.19 17.59
N GLY A 386 -2.62 -10.35 17.23
CA GLY A 386 -1.49 -10.75 16.40
C GLY A 386 -1.73 -10.84 14.90
N VAL A 387 -2.94 -10.54 14.40
CA VAL A 387 -3.30 -10.64 12.96
C VAL A 387 -2.35 -9.88 12.02
N SER A 388 -1.71 -8.82 12.49
CA SER A 388 -0.86 -7.97 11.63
C SER A 388 0.54 -8.54 11.38
N LEU A 389 0.98 -9.55 12.13
CA LEU A 389 2.32 -10.16 12.01
C LEU A 389 3.43 -9.10 11.86
N GLY A 390 3.49 -8.15 12.80
CA GLY A 390 4.48 -7.08 12.85
C GLY A 390 4.22 -5.87 11.93
N ARG A 391 3.20 -5.93 11.05
CA ARG A 391 2.73 -4.78 10.26
C ARG A 391 1.87 -3.84 11.11
N HIS A 392 1.76 -2.59 10.71
CA HIS A 392 0.90 -1.63 11.41
C HIS A 392 -0.57 -1.96 11.18
N TYR A 393 -1.36 -2.11 12.25
CA TYR A 393 -2.76 -2.53 12.10
C TYR A 393 -3.61 -1.57 11.24
N HIS A 394 -3.28 -0.27 11.24
CA HIS A 394 -3.90 0.69 10.32
C HIS A 394 -3.77 0.24 8.86
N ASP A 395 -2.63 -0.32 8.47
CA ASP A 395 -2.38 -0.76 7.11
C ASP A 395 -3.27 -1.97 6.78
N ILE A 396 -3.37 -2.95 7.69
CA ILE A 396 -4.26 -4.10 7.54
C ILE A 396 -5.70 -3.64 7.34
N PHE A 397 -6.21 -2.80 8.26
CA PHE A 397 -7.57 -2.29 8.14
C PHE A 397 -7.78 -1.45 6.86
N HIS A 398 -6.79 -0.63 6.47
CA HIS A 398 -6.87 0.17 5.24
C HIS A 398 -6.95 -0.70 3.99
N LEU A 399 -6.13 -1.74 3.88
CA LEU A 399 -6.17 -2.66 2.75
C LEU A 399 -7.55 -3.31 2.61
N GLU A 400 -8.08 -3.80 3.72
CA GLU A 400 -9.28 -4.63 3.72
C GLU A 400 -10.57 -3.81 3.57
N SER A 401 -10.70 -2.71 4.33
CA SER A 401 -11.91 -1.88 4.34
C SER A 401 -11.88 -0.74 3.31
N ARG A 402 -10.71 -0.19 2.99
CA ARG A 402 -10.61 0.95 2.05
C ARG A 402 -10.24 0.50 0.65
N MET A 403 -9.20 -0.32 0.48
CA MET A 403 -8.80 -0.76 -0.85
C MET A 403 -9.75 -1.85 -1.39
N GLY A 404 -10.02 -2.89 -0.58
CA GLY A 404 -10.91 -4.00 -0.94
C GLY A 404 -12.37 -3.61 -1.19
N ASN A 405 -12.88 -2.59 -0.50
CA ASN A 405 -14.27 -2.13 -0.68
C ASN A 405 -14.37 -0.78 -1.41
N TRP A 406 -13.98 0.32 -0.76
CA TRP A 406 -14.20 1.67 -1.31
C TRP A 406 -13.51 1.89 -2.66
N HIS A 407 -12.23 1.50 -2.77
CA HIS A 407 -11.49 1.66 -4.02
C HIS A 407 -12.00 0.73 -5.11
N SER A 408 -12.29 -0.54 -4.81
CA SER A 408 -12.82 -1.47 -5.82
C SER A 408 -14.12 -0.98 -6.46
N ASN A 409 -15.02 -0.34 -5.69
CA ASN A 409 -16.22 0.30 -6.24
C ASN A 409 -15.88 1.42 -7.24
N ILE A 410 -14.87 2.25 -6.93
CA ILE A 410 -14.43 3.35 -7.82
C ILE A 410 -13.83 2.80 -9.11
N THR A 411 -13.03 1.72 -9.03
CA THR A 411 -12.44 1.11 -10.23
C THR A 411 -13.50 0.57 -11.20
N GLN A 412 -14.61 0.07 -10.65
CA GLN A 412 -15.73 -0.48 -11.42
C GLN A 412 -16.48 0.58 -12.23
N GLU A 413 -16.48 1.84 -11.78
CA GLU A 413 -17.23 2.92 -12.44
C GLU A 413 -16.71 3.24 -13.85
N THR A 414 -15.47 2.86 -14.16
CA THR A 414 -14.84 3.12 -15.47
C THR A 414 -14.74 1.88 -16.36
N ASP A 415 -15.34 0.77 -15.95
CA ASP A 415 -15.42 -0.43 -16.79
C ASP A 415 -16.50 -0.27 -17.87
N PRO A 416 -16.25 -0.75 -19.12
CA PRO A 416 -15.02 -1.35 -19.66
C PRO A 416 -14.08 -0.33 -20.32
N GLU A 417 -14.34 0.97 -20.24
CA GLU A 417 -13.54 2.00 -20.93
C GLU A 417 -12.06 1.98 -20.51
N LEU A 418 -11.79 1.72 -19.22
CA LEU A 418 -10.45 1.70 -18.66
C LEU A 418 -10.14 0.36 -17.97
N ILE A 419 -8.90 -0.10 -18.16
CA ILE A 419 -8.31 -1.20 -17.40
C ILE A 419 -7.29 -0.59 -16.45
N GLU A 420 -7.54 -0.68 -15.15
CA GLU A 420 -6.62 -0.10 -14.18
C GLU A 420 -5.37 -0.94 -13.97
N PHE A 421 -4.22 -0.26 -13.93
CA PHE A 421 -2.92 -0.82 -13.57
C PHE A 421 -2.30 -0.04 -12.42
N VAL A 422 -1.81 -0.76 -11.41
CA VAL A 422 -1.12 -0.18 -10.26
C VAL A 422 0.12 -1.00 -9.95
N PHE A 423 1.31 -0.38 -10.05
CA PHE A 423 2.61 -1.03 -9.85
C PHE A 423 2.73 -1.83 -8.55
N VAL A 424 1.94 -1.48 -7.54
CA VAL A 424 2.08 -2.04 -6.19
C VAL A 424 0.95 -2.99 -5.82
N ASN A 425 0.11 -3.41 -6.78
CA ASN A 425 -0.97 -4.38 -6.55
C ASN A 425 -0.49 -5.85 -6.53
N SER A 426 0.66 -6.10 -5.89
CA SER A 426 1.17 -7.43 -5.58
C SER A 426 1.48 -7.48 -4.10
N ARG A 427 1.14 -8.60 -3.43
CA ARG A 427 1.36 -8.75 -1.98
C ARG A 427 2.84 -8.66 -1.64
N LYS A 428 3.73 -9.18 -2.49
CA LYS A 428 5.18 -9.05 -2.30
C LYS A 428 5.67 -7.60 -2.38
N VAL A 429 5.14 -6.82 -3.33
CA VAL A 429 5.49 -5.39 -3.45
C VAL A 429 4.94 -4.61 -2.25
N LEU A 430 3.72 -4.89 -1.80
CA LEU A 430 3.15 -4.27 -0.60
C LEU A 430 3.96 -4.57 0.65
N GLU A 431 4.41 -5.81 0.83
CA GLU A 431 5.29 -6.21 1.92
C GLU A 431 6.58 -5.37 1.92
N LEU A 432 7.24 -5.27 0.77
CA LEU A 432 8.49 -4.50 0.65
C LEU A 432 8.26 -2.99 0.86
N LEU A 433 7.14 -2.43 0.42
CA LEU A 433 6.79 -1.03 0.70
C LEU A 433 6.52 -0.78 2.18
N GLN A 434 6.04 -1.78 2.91
CA GLN A 434 5.75 -1.70 4.34
C GLN A 434 6.93 -2.08 5.22
N SER A 435 7.97 -2.69 4.67
CA SER A 435 9.16 -3.16 5.39
C SER A 435 10.03 -2.04 5.98
N PRO A 436 10.11 -0.80 5.44
CA PRO A 436 10.87 0.26 6.08
C PRO A 436 10.34 0.62 7.47
N SER A 437 11.20 1.31 8.23
CA SER A 437 10.83 1.82 9.56
C SER A 437 9.62 2.76 9.46
N LEU A 438 8.85 2.87 10.55
CA LEU A 438 7.70 3.78 10.58
C LEU A 438 8.11 5.23 10.26
N TYR A 439 9.32 5.62 10.68
CA TYR A 439 9.89 6.92 10.36
C TYR A 439 10.10 7.11 8.86
N GLU A 440 10.80 6.18 8.20
CA GLU A 440 11.06 6.28 6.77
C GLU A 440 9.77 6.31 5.95
N ARG A 441 8.76 5.53 6.38
CA ARG A 441 7.41 5.53 5.80
C ARG A 441 6.69 6.87 6.01
N LYS A 442 6.83 7.50 7.18
CA LYS A 442 6.27 8.84 7.46
C LYS A 442 6.95 9.93 6.63
N ASN A 443 8.24 9.80 6.35
CA ASN A 443 9.03 10.76 5.57
C ASN A 443 9.12 10.44 4.07
N LYS A 444 8.46 9.35 3.64
CA LYS A 444 8.37 8.91 2.24
C LYS A 444 9.76 8.67 1.64
N VAL A 445 10.70 8.18 2.46
CA VAL A 445 12.11 7.99 2.07
C VAL A 445 12.22 7.02 0.90
N LEU A 446 11.55 5.86 0.98
CA LEU A 446 11.52 4.88 -0.11
C LEU A 446 10.97 5.47 -1.42
N TYR A 447 9.93 6.30 -1.35
CA TYR A 447 9.32 6.94 -2.53
C TYR A 447 10.31 7.88 -3.21
N LYS A 448 10.97 8.73 -2.41
CA LYS A 448 12.01 9.64 -2.91
C LYS A 448 13.18 8.87 -3.50
N ARG A 449 13.58 7.73 -2.90
CA ARG A 449 14.61 6.84 -3.44
C ARG A 449 14.19 6.20 -4.77
N ILE A 450 12.95 5.76 -4.92
CA ILE A 450 12.44 5.25 -6.21
C ILE A 450 12.48 6.37 -7.25
N ILE A 451 11.99 7.57 -6.95
CA ILE A 451 12.04 8.69 -7.89
C ILE A 451 13.49 9.04 -8.25
N HIS A 452 14.39 9.08 -7.28
CA HIS A 452 15.82 9.33 -7.49
C HIS A 452 16.45 8.32 -8.45
N GLU A 453 16.08 7.05 -8.33
CA GLU A 453 16.60 5.97 -9.18
C GLU A 453 16.11 6.10 -10.63
N TYR A 454 14.81 6.30 -10.83
CA TYR A 454 14.20 6.18 -12.17
C TYR A 454 14.03 7.51 -12.91
N TRP A 455 13.87 8.62 -12.19
CA TRP A 455 13.76 9.96 -12.78
C TRP A 455 14.11 11.07 -11.76
N PRO A 456 15.39 11.23 -11.38
CA PRO A 456 15.81 12.09 -10.27
C PRO A 456 15.40 13.55 -10.40
N ALA A 457 15.30 14.05 -11.63
CA ALA A 457 14.86 15.42 -11.90
C ALA A 457 13.46 15.75 -11.32
N LEU A 458 12.58 14.76 -11.12
CA LEU A 458 11.28 14.96 -10.48
C LEU A 458 11.37 15.37 -9.00
N LEU A 459 12.53 15.18 -8.35
CA LEU A 459 12.80 15.63 -6.98
C LEU A 459 13.22 17.10 -6.89
N TYR A 460 13.55 17.74 -8.03
CA TYR A 460 13.91 19.16 -8.01
C TYR A 460 12.71 20.05 -7.66
N LEU A 461 11.50 19.59 -7.97
CA LEU A 461 10.25 20.23 -7.59
C LEU A 461 9.85 19.76 -6.20
N GLY A 462 9.59 20.69 -5.28
CA GLY A 462 9.14 20.39 -3.93
C GLY A 462 7.86 19.55 -3.91
N PHE A 463 7.67 18.80 -2.82
CA PHE A 463 6.48 17.96 -2.63
C PHE A 463 5.46 18.70 -1.80
N ASN A 464 4.29 18.98 -2.37
CA ASN A 464 3.23 19.76 -1.71
C ASN A 464 3.71 21.14 -1.22
N GLU A 465 4.70 21.72 -1.89
CA GLU A 465 5.22 23.07 -1.64
C GLU A 465 5.65 23.70 -2.98
N LYS A 466 5.67 25.03 -3.05
CA LYS A 466 6.08 25.77 -4.27
C LYS A 466 7.59 25.99 -4.36
N GLU A 467 8.36 25.45 -3.40
CA GLU A 467 9.82 25.55 -3.40
C GLU A 467 10.45 24.51 -4.32
N ALA A 468 11.57 24.87 -4.96
CA ALA A 468 12.36 23.96 -5.77
C ALA A 468 13.76 23.82 -5.16
N SER A 469 14.16 22.59 -4.83
CA SER A 469 15.47 22.30 -4.25
C SER A 469 15.78 20.81 -4.31
N TYR A 470 16.88 20.43 -4.96
CA TYR A 470 17.43 19.07 -4.92
C TYR A 470 18.47 18.96 -3.81
N ASP A 471 18.04 19.11 -2.56
CA ASP A 471 18.90 18.94 -1.40
C ASP A 471 18.51 17.61 -0.74
N GLN A 472 19.39 16.61 -0.82
CA GLN A 472 19.12 15.27 -0.28
C GLN A 472 18.84 15.28 1.22
N LYS A 473 19.45 16.21 1.97
CA LYS A 473 19.19 16.40 3.40
C LYS A 473 17.81 16.98 3.63
N LYS A 474 17.41 18.01 2.87
CA LYS A 474 16.01 18.51 2.91
C LYS A 474 14.98 17.47 2.48
N LEU A 475 15.37 16.61 1.55
CA LEU A 475 14.54 15.49 1.10
C LEU A 475 14.52 14.34 2.13
N GLY A 476 15.27 14.40 3.23
CA GLY A 476 15.31 13.33 4.24
C GLY A 476 15.82 12.00 3.67
N MET A 477 16.74 12.06 2.72
CA MET A 477 17.36 10.89 2.09
C MET A 477 18.72 10.52 2.73
N GLU A 478 19.24 11.35 3.64
CA GLU A 478 20.40 11.00 4.48
C GLU A 478 20.02 9.95 5.54
N GLU A 479 20.99 9.10 5.92
CA GLU A 479 20.77 7.98 6.83
C GLU A 479 20.59 8.45 8.29
N GLU A 480 19.39 8.86 8.67
CA GLU A 480 19.02 8.94 10.08
C GLU A 480 18.67 7.54 10.60
N LEU A 481 19.38 7.09 11.64
CA LEU A 481 19.24 5.73 12.17
C LEU A 481 18.32 5.73 13.41
N PHE A 482 17.13 5.16 13.25
CA PHE A 482 16.10 5.11 14.29
C PHE A 482 16.25 3.87 15.16
N ILE A 483 16.37 4.07 16.48
CA ILE A 483 16.63 2.99 17.43
C ILE A 483 15.64 3.08 18.62
N SER A 484 14.49 2.43 18.48
CA SER A 484 13.42 2.42 19.50
C SER A 484 12.91 3.84 19.85
N ASN A 485 12.82 4.19 21.14
CA ASN A 485 12.40 5.51 21.64
C ASN A 485 13.47 6.61 21.46
N LEU A 486 14.66 6.25 20.98
CA LEU A 486 15.77 7.16 20.73
C LEU A 486 16.03 7.28 19.22
N ASN A 487 16.22 8.49 18.75
CA ASN A 487 16.61 8.77 17.36
C ASN A 487 18.06 9.19 17.35
N VAL A 488 18.90 8.56 16.52
CA VAL A 488 20.19 9.13 16.15
C VAL A 488 19.93 10.10 15.00
N ILE A 489 19.93 11.40 15.31
CA ILE A 489 19.59 12.48 14.36
C ILE A 489 20.81 12.87 13.51
N ASP A 490 22.00 12.74 14.07
CA ASP A 490 23.26 13.02 13.38
C ASP A 490 24.30 11.98 13.77
N LEU A 491 25.11 11.55 12.80
CA LEU A 491 26.16 10.55 12.97
C LEU A 491 27.33 10.83 12.03
N HIS A 492 28.48 11.16 12.60
CA HIS A 492 29.70 11.43 11.86
C HIS A 492 30.84 10.52 12.32
N GLY A 493 31.51 9.89 11.35
CA GLY A 493 32.72 9.07 11.57
C GLY A 493 32.48 7.75 12.31
N MET A 494 31.23 7.36 12.58
CA MET A 494 30.88 6.18 13.38
C MET A 494 29.82 5.30 12.71
N ASP A 495 29.94 4.00 12.92
CA ASP A 495 28.89 3.00 12.73
C ASP A 495 28.06 2.86 14.01
N VAL A 496 26.79 2.48 13.84
CA VAL A 496 25.86 2.23 14.93
C VAL A 496 25.14 0.89 14.74
N SER A 497 24.97 0.16 15.83
CA SER A 497 24.22 -1.10 15.88
C SER A 497 23.31 -1.13 17.10
N SER A 498 22.21 -1.87 17.02
CA SER A 498 21.26 -2.02 18.13
C SER A 498 20.84 -3.47 18.35
N THR A 499 20.75 -3.84 19.62
CA THR A 499 20.17 -5.08 20.11
C THR A 499 19.24 -4.72 21.27
N LYS A 500 18.13 -5.44 21.50
CA LYS A 500 17.09 -5.11 22.51
C LYS A 500 17.66 -4.44 23.79
N GLY A 501 17.43 -3.14 23.95
CA GLY A 501 17.82 -2.34 25.13
C GLY A 501 19.24 -1.75 25.11
N THR A 502 19.98 -1.89 24.01
CA THR A 502 21.37 -1.41 23.88
C THR A 502 21.64 -0.84 22.48
N ILE A 503 22.33 0.30 22.43
CA ILE A 503 22.88 0.95 21.23
C ILE A 503 24.40 0.93 21.35
N THR A 504 25.11 0.54 20.29
CA THR A 504 26.57 0.55 20.25
C THR A 504 27.05 1.43 19.11
N PHE A 505 27.89 2.41 19.42
CA PHE A 505 28.58 3.28 18.49
C PHE A 505 30.06 2.88 18.39
N MET A 506 30.60 2.89 17.19
CA MET A 506 31.99 2.52 16.93
C MET A 506 32.55 3.34 15.76
N PRO A 507 33.79 3.86 15.82
CA PRO A 507 34.40 4.52 14.67
C PRO A 507 34.44 3.62 13.43
N VAL A 508 34.19 4.17 12.24
CA VAL A 508 34.12 3.40 10.97
C VAL A 508 35.52 2.96 10.50
N ASP A 509 36.50 3.85 10.60
CA ASP A 509 37.85 3.61 10.07
C ASP A 509 38.75 2.84 11.05
N GLU A 510 39.56 1.92 10.51
CA GLU A 510 40.64 1.28 11.30
C GLU A 510 41.75 2.26 11.69
N ASN A 511 41.95 3.30 10.86
CA ASN A 511 42.92 4.37 11.06
C ASN A 511 42.25 5.56 11.74
N ILE A 512 42.46 5.66 13.05
CA ILE A 512 41.86 6.70 13.87
C ILE A 512 42.77 7.92 13.91
N HIS A 513 42.25 9.10 13.53
CA HIS A 513 42.99 10.36 13.58
C HIS A 513 42.31 11.40 14.49
N PRO A 514 43.06 12.23 15.25
CA PRO A 514 42.52 13.33 16.08
C PRO A 514 41.77 14.42 15.30
N ARG A 515 41.99 14.48 13.99
CA ARG A 515 41.32 15.46 13.10
C ARG A 515 39.99 14.96 12.57
N ASN A 516 39.67 13.68 12.75
CA ASN A 516 38.41 13.11 12.32
C ASN A 516 37.35 13.41 13.38
N LEU A 517 36.13 13.70 12.93
CA LEU A 517 35.00 13.95 13.81
C LEU A 517 34.24 12.64 14.05
N TYR A 518 34.23 12.18 15.31
CA TYR A 518 33.44 11.03 15.77
C TYR A 518 32.32 11.55 16.67
N ARG A 519 31.15 11.85 16.10
CA ARG A 519 30.05 12.56 16.80
C ARG A 519 28.72 11.86 16.54
N ALA A 520 27.87 11.79 17.57
CA ALA A 520 26.47 11.47 17.37
C ALA A 520 25.56 12.41 18.17
N GLU A 521 24.38 12.65 17.61
CA GLU A 521 23.30 13.41 18.23
C GLU A 521 22.09 12.51 18.42
N ILE A 522 21.62 12.41 19.66
CA ILE A 522 20.58 11.47 20.05
C ILE A 522 19.43 12.22 20.70
N LYS A 523 18.21 11.97 20.21
CA LYS A 523 16.98 12.56 20.74
C LYS A 523 16.06 11.51 21.33
N ASN A 524 15.51 11.80 22.50
CA ASN A 524 14.36 11.07 23.02
C ASN A 524 13.13 11.47 22.21
N ASN A 525 12.64 10.58 21.34
CA ASN A 525 11.49 10.89 20.49
C ASN A 525 10.17 10.38 21.07
N SER A 526 10.15 10.05 22.36
CA SER A 526 8.97 9.60 23.07
C SER A 526 8.37 10.69 23.95
N THR A 527 7.13 10.48 24.39
CA THR A 527 6.44 11.36 25.35
C THR A 527 6.83 11.09 26.81
N LYS A 528 7.76 10.16 27.06
CA LYS A 528 8.23 9.77 28.39
C LYS A 528 9.73 10.07 28.52
N PRO A 529 10.24 10.38 29.72
CA PRO A 529 11.69 10.45 29.94
C PRO A 529 12.37 9.12 29.60
N ALA A 530 13.60 9.19 29.07
CA ALA A 530 14.43 8.03 28.78
C ALA A 530 15.62 8.00 29.73
N SER A 531 15.83 6.87 30.42
CA SER A 531 16.98 6.69 31.31
C SER A 531 18.10 6.03 30.53
N LEU A 532 19.23 6.73 30.37
CA LEU A 532 20.36 6.29 29.56
C LEU A 532 21.54 5.91 30.44
N HIS A 533 22.18 4.79 30.11
CA HIS A 533 23.38 4.32 30.78
C HIS A 533 24.50 4.08 29.77
N LEU A 534 25.38 5.09 29.66
CA LEU A 534 26.53 5.11 28.77
C LEU A 534 27.70 4.33 29.41
N LYS A 535 28.37 3.50 28.62
CA LYS A 535 29.50 2.68 29.03
C LYS A 535 30.53 2.51 27.92
N SER A 536 31.79 2.28 28.31
CA SER A 536 32.81 1.74 27.42
C SER A 536 33.08 0.27 27.69
N ALA A 537 33.52 -0.47 26.67
CA ALA A 537 34.12 -1.80 26.82
C ALA A 537 35.64 -1.75 27.10
N PHE A 538 36.25 -0.57 27.09
CA PHE A 538 37.70 -0.38 27.23
C PHE A 538 38.11 -0.14 28.68
N GLN A 539 38.87 -1.07 29.27
CA GLN A 539 39.28 -1.04 30.69
C GLN A 539 40.80 -1.04 30.90
N LYS A 540 41.59 -0.95 29.82
CA LYS A 540 43.04 -1.09 29.90
C LYS A 540 43.66 0.21 30.39
N GLU A 541 44.23 0.18 31.59
CA GLU A 541 44.70 1.40 32.25
C GLU A 541 45.93 2.04 31.58
N ALA A 542 46.73 1.25 30.87
CA ALA A 542 47.79 1.75 30.00
C ALA A 542 47.28 2.61 28.82
N GLY A 543 45.98 2.59 28.54
CA GLY A 543 45.31 3.36 27.50
C GLY A 543 44.64 4.65 27.98
N ARG A 544 44.75 4.98 29.26
CA ARG A 544 44.20 6.21 29.84
C ARG A 544 44.87 7.45 29.24
N GLY A 545 44.09 8.51 29.03
CA GLY A 545 44.48 9.79 28.45
C GLY A 545 44.51 9.80 26.92
N TYR A 546 44.16 8.70 26.25
CA TYR A 546 44.22 8.60 24.80
C TYR A 546 42.87 8.77 24.09
N ILE A 547 41.76 8.49 24.76
CA ILE A 547 40.41 8.57 24.22
C ILE A 547 39.52 9.25 25.25
N ASN A 548 38.92 10.38 24.87
CA ASN A 548 37.97 11.11 25.69
C ASN A 548 36.59 11.08 25.05
N VAL A 549 35.54 11.02 25.85
CA VAL A 549 34.15 11.19 25.43
C VAL A 549 33.63 12.49 26.02
N LYS A 550 33.27 13.42 25.14
CA LYS A 550 32.56 14.65 25.50
C LYS A 550 31.07 14.40 25.35
N ILE A 551 30.32 14.56 26.44
CA ILE A 551 28.86 14.54 26.47
C ILE A 551 28.43 16.00 26.58
N ILE A 552 27.84 16.50 25.50
CA ILE A 552 27.41 17.89 25.36
C ILE A 552 25.91 17.92 25.69
N THR A 553 25.65 18.33 26.93
CA THR A 553 24.36 18.75 27.50
C THR A 553 24.54 20.17 28.07
N GLU A 554 23.57 20.72 28.80
CA GLU A 554 23.74 22.03 29.47
C GLU A 554 25.02 22.06 30.35
N ASP A 555 25.30 20.99 31.09
CA ASP A 555 26.41 20.91 32.05
C ASP A 555 27.78 20.51 31.47
N HIS A 556 27.86 20.14 30.18
CA HIS A 556 29.09 19.72 29.47
C HIS A 556 30.02 18.78 30.26
N THR A 557 29.87 17.47 30.10
CA THR A 557 30.72 16.48 30.78
C THR A 557 31.80 15.91 29.86
N THR A 558 33.06 15.86 30.28
CA THR A 558 34.14 15.15 29.56
C THR A 558 34.68 14.03 30.42
N MET A 559 34.79 12.82 29.87
CA MET A 559 35.27 11.64 30.58
C MET A 559 36.32 10.89 29.75
N ASP A 560 37.31 10.31 30.43
CA ASP A 560 38.19 9.33 29.80
C ASP A 560 37.41 8.04 29.50
N MET A 561 37.68 7.42 28.35
CA MET A 561 37.01 6.18 27.94
C MET A 561 37.19 5.04 28.97
N VAL A 562 38.31 4.99 29.68
CA VAL A 562 38.56 4.00 30.74
C VAL A 562 37.68 4.25 31.97
N ASP A 563 37.43 5.52 32.33
CA ASP A 563 36.52 5.84 33.43
C ASP A 563 35.07 5.60 33.05
N LEU A 564 34.71 5.83 31.79
CA LEU A 564 33.38 5.54 31.26
C LEU A 564 33.03 4.04 31.32
N ALA A 565 34.01 3.14 31.44
CA ALA A 565 33.75 1.72 31.68
C ALA A 565 33.04 1.44 33.03
N LYS A 566 33.14 2.36 34.00
CA LYS A 566 32.38 2.30 35.28
C LYS A 566 30.90 2.66 35.08
N GLY A 567 30.59 3.32 33.97
CA GLY A 567 29.25 3.74 33.57
C GLY A 567 28.91 5.16 33.95
N TYR A 568 28.15 5.83 33.09
CA TYR A 568 27.61 7.16 33.26
C TYR A 568 26.11 7.13 33.02
N ARG A 569 25.33 7.63 33.99
CA ARG A 569 23.86 7.66 33.91
C ARG A 569 23.39 9.08 33.64
N MET A 570 22.42 9.20 32.74
CA MET A 570 21.72 10.45 32.48
C MET A 570 20.25 10.18 32.19
N GLU A 571 19.39 11.16 32.42
CA GLU A 571 18.02 11.14 31.93
C GLU A 571 17.87 12.13 30.79
N LEU A 572 17.09 11.74 29.79
CA LEU A 572 16.76 12.57 28.64
C LEU A 572 15.25 12.83 28.66
N ALA A 573 14.87 14.08 28.87
CA ALA A 573 13.46 14.49 28.91
C ALA A 573 12.76 14.21 27.57
N PRO A 574 11.41 14.15 27.53
CA PRO A 574 10.67 13.99 26.29
C PRO A 574 11.10 15.02 25.24
N PHE A 575 11.43 14.55 24.03
CA PHE A 575 11.88 15.39 22.90
C PHE A 575 13.21 16.12 23.09
N GLU A 576 13.92 15.87 24.19
CA GLU A 576 15.25 16.41 24.44
C GLU A 576 16.31 15.68 23.62
N THR A 577 17.36 16.42 23.26
CA THR A 577 18.51 15.93 22.51
C THR A 577 19.76 16.05 23.37
N PHE A 578 20.64 15.06 23.29
CA PHE A 578 22.03 15.20 23.74
C PHE A 578 23.00 14.82 22.64
N VAL A 579 24.22 15.31 22.74
CA VAL A 579 25.28 15.04 21.77
C VAL A 579 26.44 14.40 22.51
N PHE A 580 27.11 13.44 21.87
CA PHE A 580 28.44 13.04 22.32
C PHE A 580 29.47 13.07 21.18
N GLN A 581 30.73 13.28 21.57
CA GLN A 581 31.88 13.27 20.68
C GLN A 581 33.01 12.43 21.28
N ILE A 582 33.61 11.56 20.48
CA ILE A 582 34.79 10.77 20.86
C ILE A 582 36.03 11.45 20.29
N GLU A 583 36.97 11.79 21.16
CA GLU A 583 38.20 12.49 20.82
C GLU A 583 39.43 11.64 21.11
N TYR A 584 40.28 11.51 20.11
CA TYR A 584 41.56 10.83 20.22
C TYR A 584 42.68 11.85 20.33
N THR A 585 43.64 11.63 21.24
CA THR A 585 44.71 12.62 21.47
C THR A 585 45.86 12.53 20.48
N ARG A 586 45.97 11.42 19.74
CA ARG A 586 46.97 11.20 18.68
C ARG A 586 46.47 10.19 17.63
N PRO A 587 47.13 10.07 16.47
CA PRO A 587 46.80 9.06 15.47
C PRO A 587 47.05 7.63 15.98
N PHE A 588 46.18 6.70 15.58
CA PHE A 588 46.30 5.27 15.83
C PHE A 588 45.99 4.47 14.57
N ASP A 589 46.76 3.41 14.32
CA ASP A 589 46.76 2.60 13.09
C ASP A 589 46.45 1.12 13.36
N LYS A 590 45.97 0.79 14.56
CA LYS A 590 45.61 -0.58 14.95
C LYS A 590 44.13 -0.69 15.25
N LEU A 591 43.51 -1.75 14.72
CA LEU A 591 42.13 -2.17 14.98
C LEU A 591 41.76 -2.21 16.48
N SER A 592 42.72 -2.48 17.37
CA SER A 592 42.48 -2.45 18.82
C SER A 592 42.07 -1.07 19.35
N TRP A 593 42.54 0.01 18.73
CA TRP A 593 42.22 1.40 19.12
C TRP A 593 40.89 1.89 18.55
N GLN A 594 40.50 1.41 17.36
CA GLN A 594 39.14 1.55 16.85
C GLN A 594 38.14 0.88 17.80
N LYS A 595 38.39 -0.38 18.18
CA LYS A 595 37.55 -1.13 19.14
C LYS A 595 37.52 -0.48 20.53
N ALA A 596 38.61 0.16 20.96
CA ALA A 596 38.68 0.91 22.21
C ALA A 596 37.77 2.16 22.21
N GLY A 597 37.48 2.71 21.02
CA GLY A 597 36.53 3.81 20.81
C GLY A 597 35.06 3.43 20.91
N ARG A 598 34.73 2.20 21.28
CA ARG A 598 33.35 1.74 21.32
C ARG A 598 32.59 2.35 22.49
N LEU A 599 31.50 3.05 22.20
CA LEU A 599 30.55 3.57 23.17
C LEU A 599 29.26 2.73 23.15
N ILE A 600 28.78 2.36 24.33
CA ILE A 600 27.57 1.54 24.51
C ILE A 600 26.56 2.36 25.32
N ILE A 601 25.31 2.42 24.88
CA ILE A 601 24.21 3.10 25.57
C ILE A 601 23.11 2.09 25.85
N ASN A 602 22.81 1.85 27.13
CA ASN A 602 21.64 1.05 27.51
C ASN A 602 20.48 1.99 27.84
N TYR A 603 19.26 1.61 27.44
CA TYR A 603 18.06 2.46 27.53
C TYR A 603 16.79 1.66 27.86
#